data_AF-A0A2N7RPH6-F1
#
_entry.id   AF-A0A2N7RPH6-F1
#
_cell.length_a   1.000
_cell.length_b   1.000
_cell.length_c   1.000
_cell.angle_alpha   90.00
_cell.angle_beta   90.00
_cell.angle_gamma   90.00
#
_symmetry.space_group_name_H-M   'P 1'
#
loop_
_entity.id
_entity.type
_entity.pdbx_description
1 polymer ?
#
loop_
_entity_poly.entity_id
_entity_poly.type
_entity_poly.pdbx_seq_one_letter_code
_entity_poly.pdbx_strand_id
1 'polypeptide(L)'
;MHPISHPSKEQVRAYMRRREHAVLPPPPPEEIRRQLCWSRIEPPVTSVAAQSWRLSAEIARLGALMTIAWLMHSGVAHRKN
;
A
#
# COMPACT_ATOMS: atom_id res chain seq x y z
N MET A 1 -19.67 9.37 -0.23
CA MET A 1 -18.84 10.48 0.31
C MET A 1 -17.63 9.88 1.00
N HIS A 2 -16.42 10.35 0.70
CA HIS A 2 -15.22 9.88 1.41
C HIS A 2 -14.98 10.77 2.64
N PRO A 3 -14.62 10.20 3.80
CA PRO A 3 -14.28 11.01 4.95
C PRO A 3 -13.03 11.84 4.63
N ILE A 4 -13.12 13.14 4.82
CA ILE A 4 -11.99 14.06 4.73
C ILE A 4 -11.37 14.11 6.12
N SER A 5 -10.08 13.77 6.23
CA SER A 5 -9.34 13.98 7.48
C SER A 5 -9.18 15.48 7.71
N HIS A 6 -9.64 15.99 8.85
CA HIS A 6 -9.50 17.40 9.21
C HIS A 6 -8.42 17.52 10.30
N PRO A 7 -7.38 18.35 10.12
CA PRO A 7 -6.34 18.52 11.11
C PRO A 7 -6.88 19.19 12.37
N SER A 8 -6.32 18.84 13.53
CA SER A 8 -6.65 19.51 14.77
C SER A 8 -6.14 20.96 14.77
N LYS A 9 -6.80 21.84 15.54
CA LYS A 9 -6.35 23.23 15.70
C LYS A 9 -4.90 23.32 16.21
N GLU A 10 -4.48 22.38 17.05
CA GLU A 10 -3.10 22.32 17.57
C GLU A 10 -2.08 21.94 16.50
N GLN A 11 -2.41 20.99 15.62
CA GLN A 11 -1.56 20.64 14.48
C GLN A 11 -1.37 21.83 13.55
N VAL A 12 -2.45 22.59 13.28
CA VAL A 12 -2.36 23.83 12.48
C VAL A 12 -1.49 24.87 13.17
N ARG A 13 -1.61 25.05 14.50
CA ARG A 13 -0.74 25.98 15.26
C ARG A 13 0.73 25.57 15.23
N ALA A 14 1.03 24.28 15.37
CA ALA A 14 2.40 23.77 15.29
C ALA A 14 2.99 23.96 13.88
N TYR A 15 2.18 23.76 12.85
CA TYR A 15 2.54 24.04 11.47
C TYR A 15 2.84 25.53 11.24
N MET A 16 1.99 26.43 11.71
CA MET A 16 2.21 27.88 11.58
C MET A 16 3.50 28.32 12.30
N ARG A 17 3.75 27.84 13.52
CA ARG A 17 5.02 28.11 14.24
C ARG A 17 6.26 27.65 13.47
N ARG A 18 6.23 26.46 12.84
CA ARG A 18 7.34 26.01 11.97
C ARG A 18 7.49 26.91 10.74
N ARG A 19 6.37 27.33 10.14
CA ARG A 19 6.35 28.09 8.90
C ARG A 19 6.74 29.56 9.08
N GLU A 20 6.53 30.12 10.27
CA GLU A 20 7.02 31.46 10.64
C GLU A 20 8.54 31.59 10.50
N HIS A 21 9.29 30.50 10.66
CA HIS A 21 10.75 30.49 10.49
C HIS A 21 11.21 30.28 9.05
N ALA A 22 10.32 29.87 8.15
CA ALA A 22 10.63 29.70 6.74
C ALA A 22 10.31 30.99 6.00
N VAL A 23 11.33 31.74 5.57
CA VAL A 23 11.21 32.97 4.74
C VAL A 23 10.79 32.64 3.29
N LEU A 24 10.16 31.48 3.09
CA LEU A 24 9.73 30.97 1.80
C LEU A 24 8.27 31.34 1.56
N PRO A 25 7.88 31.55 0.29
CA PRO A 25 6.47 31.70 -0.05
C PRO A 25 5.66 30.48 0.42
N PRO A 26 4.36 30.65 0.71
CA PRO A 26 3.50 29.53 1.06
C PRO A 26 3.65 28.40 0.03
N PRO A 27 3.90 27.15 0.47
CA PRO A 27 3.91 26.04 -0.45
C PRO A 27 2.50 25.86 -1.06
N PRO A 28 2.39 25.15 -2.18
CA PRO A 28 1.11 24.88 -2.82
C PRO A 28 0.10 24.29 -1.82
N PRO A 29 -1.21 24.59 -1.95
CA PRO A 29 -2.23 24.11 -1.01
C PRO A 29 -2.22 22.59 -0.81
N GLU A 30 -1.87 21.85 -1.85
CA GLU A 30 -1.78 20.39 -1.92
C GLU A 30 -0.68 19.87 -0.99
N GLU A 31 0.43 20.58 -0.90
CA GLU A 31 1.54 20.25 -0.01
C GLU A 31 1.18 20.56 1.44
N ILE A 32 0.49 21.69 1.70
CA ILE A 32 -0.05 22.02 3.02
C ILE A 32 -1.02 20.92 3.48
N ARG A 33 -1.91 20.48 2.57
CA ARG A 33 -2.85 19.39 2.84
C ARG A 33 -2.13 18.08 3.15
N ARG A 34 -1.05 17.74 2.46
CA ARG A 34 -0.23 16.56 2.77
C ARG A 34 0.43 16.67 4.14
N GLN A 35 1.07 17.80 4.45
CA GLN A 35 1.77 18.03 5.73
C GLN A 35 0.83 18.02 6.94
N LEU A 36 -0.41 18.47 6.75
CA LEU A 36 -1.45 18.43 7.79
C LEU A 36 -2.28 17.15 7.78
N CYS A 37 -1.95 16.17 6.93
CA CYS A 37 -2.79 15.00 6.67
C CYS A 37 -4.26 15.38 6.36
N TRP A 38 -4.49 16.57 5.80
CA TRP A 38 -5.77 17.10 5.36
C TRP A 38 -6.06 16.60 3.95
N SER A 39 -6.23 15.29 3.83
CA SER A 39 -6.53 14.65 2.55
C SER A 39 -7.75 13.75 2.67
N ARG A 40 -8.33 13.45 1.52
CA ARG A 40 -9.37 12.42 1.40
C ARG A 40 -8.75 11.13 1.92
N ILE A 41 -9.35 10.55 2.95
CA ILE A 41 -8.95 9.21 3.40
C ILE A 41 -9.33 8.30 2.24
N GLU A 42 -8.36 7.90 1.43
CA GLU A 42 -8.57 6.79 0.52
C GLU A 42 -8.82 5.58 1.40
N PRO A 43 -10.02 4.97 1.31
CA PRO A 43 -10.28 3.77 2.05
C PRO A 43 -9.23 2.73 1.62
N PRO A 44 -8.68 1.93 2.54
CA PRO A 44 -7.67 0.91 2.23
C PRO A 44 -8.17 -0.20 1.28
N VAL A 45 -9.39 -0.09 0.77
CA VAL A 45 -10.05 -1.04 -0.13
C VAL A 45 -9.26 -1.30 -1.42
N THR A 46 -8.51 -0.31 -1.92
CA THR A 46 -7.60 -0.50 -3.06
C THR A 46 -6.39 -1.36 -2.70
N SER A 47 -5.91 -1.28 -1.46
CA SER A 47 -4.78 -2.07 -0.96
C SER A 47 -5.16 -3.52 -0.63
N VAL A 48 -6.31 -3.73 0.02
CA VAL A 48 -6.71 -5.08 0.48
C VAL A 48 -7.15 -5.97 -0.68
N ALA A 49 -7.92 -5.46 -1.64
CA ALA A 49 -8.33 -6.23 -2.82
C ALA A 49 -7.14 -6.54 -3.75
N ALA A 50 -6.21 -5.60 -3.92
CA ALA A 50 -4.98 -5.86 -4.67
C ALA A 50 -4.07 -6.86 -3.96
N GLN A 51 -3.99 -6.81 -2.62
CA GLN A 51 -3.23 -7.76 -1.82
C GLN A 51 -3.83 -9.16 -1.82
N SER A 52 -5.16 -9.30 -1.76
CA SER A 52 -5.81 -10.61 -1.81
C SER A 52 -5.60 -11.28 -3.17
N TRP A 53 -5.75 -10.53 -4.28
CA TRP A 53 -5.48 -11.03 -5.62
C TRP A 53 -4.05 -11.52 -5.78
N ARG A 54 -3.07 -10.74 -5.29
CA ARG A 54 -1.64 -11.11 -5.34
C ARG A 54 -1.34 -12.36 -4.50
N LEU A 55 -1.95 -12.49 -3.33
CA LEU A 55 -1.77 -13.66 -2.47
C LEU A 55 -2.31 -14.93 -3.14
N SER A 56 -3.51 -14.86 -3.73
CA SER A 56 -4.09 -15.99 -4.47
C SER A 56 -3.23 -16.41 -5.66
N ALA A 57 -2.67 -15.44 -6.40
CA ALA A 57 -1.76 -15.72 -7.51
C ALA A 57 -0.47 -16.42 -7.06
N GLU A 58 0.13 -16.00 -5.94
CA GLU A 58 1.33 -16.64 -5.38
C GLU A 58 1.03 -18.06 -4.88
N ILE A 59 -0.11 -18.30 -4.22
CA ILE A 59 -0.52 -19.64 -3.78
C ILE A 59 -0.70 -20.57 -4.99
N ALA A 60 -1.38 -20.12 -6.05
CA ALA A 60 -1.54 -20.89 -7.28
C ALA A 60 -0.20 -21.22 -7.94
N ARG A 61 0.71 -20.24 -8.00
CA ARG A 61 2.07 -20.41 -8.54
C ARG A 61 2.87 -21.44 -7.74
N LEU A 62 2.85 -21.37 -6.41
CA LEU A 62 3.54 -22.33 -5.54
C LEU A 62 2.94 -23.73 -5.70
N GLY A 63 1.61 -23.84 -5.75
CA GLY A 63 0.92 -25.12 -6.02
C GLY A 63 1.34 -25.72 -7.35
N ALA A 64 1.34 -24.94 -8.43
CA ALA A 64 1.77 -25.38 -9.75
C ALA A 64 3.23 -25.86 -9.76
N LEU A 65 4.14 -25.12 -9.11
CA LEU A 65 5.54 -25.52 -8.99
C LEU A 65 5.70 -26.83 -8.20
N MET A 66 4.94 -27.00 -7.13
CA MET A 66 4.94 -28.24 -6.35
C MET A 66 4.41 -29.42 -7.18
N THR A 67 3.32 -29.25 -7.94
CA THR A 67 2.80 -30.27 -8.84
C THR A 67 3.81 -30.65 -9.91
N ILE A 68 4.46 -29.65 -10.52
CA ILE A 68 5.50 -29.85 -11.54
C ILE A 68 6.70 -30.60 -10.94
N ALA A 69 7.19 -30.19 -9.77
CA ALA A 69 8.30 -30.86 -9.08
C ALA A 69 7.94 -32.31 -8.71
N TRP A 70 6.71 -32.54 -8.24
CA TRP A 70 6.21 -33.88 -7.95
C TRP A 70 6.15 -34.75 -9.20
N LEU A 71 5.63 -34.25 -10.32
CA LEU A 71 5.59 -34.97 -11.60
C LEU A 71 7.00 -35.32 -12.11
N MET A 72 7.95 -34.39 -11.99
CA MET A 72 9.34 -34.67 -12.36
C MET A 72 9.95 -35.76 -11.45
N HIS A 73 9.64 -35.73 -10.16
CA HIS A 73 10.17 -36.71 -9.20
C HIS A 73 9.52 -38.10 -9.35
N SER A 74 8.20 -38.16 -9.54
CA SER A 74 7.44 -39.40 -9.70
C SER A 74 7.54 -40.00 -11.11
N GLY A 75 7.77 -39.18 -12.14
CA GLY A 75 8.10 -39.64 -13.50
C GLY A 75 9.48 -40.31 -13.60
N VAL A 76 10.44 -39.92 -12.75
CA VAL A 76 11.74 -40.61 -12.63
C VAL A 76 11.59 -41.99 -11.99
N ALA A 77 10.65 -42.17 -11.05
CA ALA A 77 10.37 -43.46 -10.43
C ALA A 77 9.66 -44.46 -11.37
N HIS A 78 8.90 -43.97 -12.36
CA HIS A 78 8.19 -44.82 -13.34
C HIS A 78 9.08 -45.28 -14.52
N ARG A 79 10.31 -44.78 -14.65
CA ARG A 79 11.34 -45.34 -15.56
C ARG A 79 12.15 -46.42 -14.84
N LYS A 80 11.50 -47.51 -14.44
CA LYS A 80 12.18 -48.75 -14.10
C LYS A 80 11.58 -49.87 -14.97
N ASN A 81 12.37 -50.24 -15.99
CA ASN A 81 12.23 -51.43 -16.81
C ASN A 81 12.23 -52.69 -15.94
#